data_AF-A0AAJ2GBT9-F1
#
_entry.id   AF-A0AAJ2GBT9-F1
#
_cell.length_a   1.000
_cell.length_b   1.000
_cell.length_c   1.000
_cell.angle_alpha   90.00
_cell.angle_beta   90.00
_cell.angle_gamma   90.00
#
_symmetry.space_group_name_H-M   'P 1'
#
loop_
_entity.id
_entity.type
_entity.pdbx_description
1 polymer ?
#
loop_
_entity_poly.entity_id
_entity_poly.type
_entity_poly.pdbx_seq_one_letter_code
_entity_poly.pdbx_strand_id
1 'polypeptide(L)' 'MCIHPFNDGNGRAGRLLEKWFLSDKLGAMAWYIQSERHYYLHVDAYYRNLNRLGIFYEQLDFTKAEPFLMMLPKALDN' A
#
# COMPACT_ATOMS: atom_id res chain seq x y z
N MET A 1 0.61 -3.83 -7.74
CA MET A 1 1.35 -5.11 -7.60
C MET A 1 1.07 -6.05 -8.76
N CYS A 2 -0.19 -6.20 -9.18
CA CYS A 2 -0.62 -7.19 -10.19
C CYS A 2 -0.04 -7.01 -11.60
N ILE A 3 0.35 -5.79 -12.01
CA ILE A 3 1.06 -5.56 -13.29
C ILE A 3 2.51 -6.08 -13.23
N HIS A 4 3.13 -6.01 -12.04
CA HIS A 4 4.46 -6.53 -11.74
C HIS A 4 5.57 -6.21 -12.79
N PRO A 5 5.78 -4.93 -13.18
CA PRO A 5 6.63 -4.55 -14.31
C PRO A 5 8.14 -4.78 -14.11
N PHE A 6 8.61 -4.96 -12.86
CA PHE A 6 10.02 -5.18 -12.55
C PHE A 6 10.30 -6.67 -12.28
N ASN A 7 11.54 -7.09 -12.52
CA ASN A 7 11.98 -8.46 -12.22
C ASN A 7 11.96 -8.77 -10.70
N ASP A 8 12.23 -7.78 -9.86
CA ASP A 8 12.06 -7.81 -8.41
C ASP A 8 11.71 -6.39 -7.91
N GLY A 9 11.16 -6.27 -6.71
CA GLY A 9 11.00 -4.98 -6.03
C GLY A 9 9.65 -4.31 -6.25
N ASN A 10 8.71 -4.92 -6.97
CA ASN A 10 7.39 -4.34 -7.24
C ASN A 10 6.62 -3.94 -5.98
N GLY A 11 6.70 -4.74 -4.91
CA GLY A 11 6.09 -4.40 -3.62
C GLY A 11 6.74 -3.18 -2.96
N ARG A 12 8.07 -3.08 -3.01
CA ARG A 12 8.85 -1.94 -2.48
C ARG A 12 8.55 -0.67 -3.28
N ALA A 13 8.57 -0.77 -4.61
CA ALA A 13 8.24 0.33 -5.51
C ALA A 13 6.79 0.83 -5.30
N GLY A 14 5.84 -0.09 -5.13
CA GLY A 14 4.44 0.26 -4.86
C GLY A 14 4.27 1.05 -3.56
N ARG A 15 4.90 0.61 -2.46
CA ARG A 15 4.86 1.34 -1.18
C ARG A 15 5.59 2.68 -1.24
N LEU A 16 6.71 2.75 -1.97
CA LEU A 16 7.43 4.00 -2.19
C LEU A 16 6.57 5.00 -2.96
N LEU A 17 5.86 4.55 -4.00
CA LEU A 17 4.98 5.39 -4.81
C LEU A 17 3.79 5.91 -4.00
N GLU A 18 3.20 5.07 -3.15
CA GLU A 18 2.17 5.50 -2.18
C GLU A 18 2.70 6.59 -1.24
N LYS A 19 3.90 6.38 -0.68
CA LYS A 19 4.51 7.36 0.22
C LYS A 19 4.90 8.66 -0.48
N TRP A 20 5.37 8.57 -1.73
CA TRP A 20 5.67 9.74 -2.54
C TRP A 20 4.39 10.53 -2.86
N PHE A 21 3.30 9.84 -3.23
CA PHE A 21 2.00 10.48 -3.44
C PHE A 21 1.53 11.23 -2.18
N LEU A 22 1.66 10.64 -0.99
CA LEU A 22 1.34 11.34 0.25
C LEU A 22 2.21 12.59 0.47
N SER A 23 3.52 12.49 0.25
CA SER A 23 4.43 13.63 0.38
C SER A 23 4.18 14.73 -0.63
N ASP A 24 3.70 14.40 -1.83
CA ASP A 24 3.25 15.38 -2.82
C ASP A 24 2.00 16.14 -2.33
N LYS A 25 1.06 15.46 -1.68
CA LYS A 25 -0.21 16.06 -1.22
C LYS A 25 -0.13 16.76 0.12
N LEU A 26 0.63 16.21 1.06
CA LEU A 26 0.69 16.66 2.46
C LEU A 26 2.01 17.37 2.79
N GLY A 27 2.92 17.45 1.82
CA GLY A 27 4.24 18.05 1.97
C GLY A 27 5.27 17.13 2.63
N ALA A 28 6.46 17.70 2.89
CA ALA A 28 7.64 16.95 3.32
C ALA A 28 7.44 16.14 4.62
N MET A 29 6.51 16.55 5.50
CA MET A 29 6.28 15.86 6.77
C MET A 29 5.72 14.44 6.59
N ALA A 30 5.02 14.17 5.48
CA ALA A 30 4.51 12.82 5.21
C ALA A 30 5.63 11.78 4.99
N TRP A 31 6.87 12.19 4.69
CA TRP A 31 8.01 11.27 4.64
C TRP A 31 8.32 10.60 5.99
N TYR A 32 7.94 11.23 7.11
CA TYR A 32 8.19 10.70 8.45
C TYR A 32 7.17 9.63 8.87
N ILE A 33 6.05 9.49 8.15
CA ILE A 33 5.04 8.47 8.42
C ILE A 33 5.67 7.08 8.30
N GLN A 34 5.57 6.28 9.36
CA GLN A 34 6.15 4.94 9.47
C GLN A 34 5.26 3.86 8.83
N SER A 35 4.74 4.12 7.62
CA SER A 35 3.80 3.22 6.91
C SER A 35 4.39 1.83 6.68
N GLU A 36 5.67 1.74 6.30
CA GLU A 36 6.33 0.44 6.08
C GLU A 36 6.48 -0.39 7.35
N ARG A 37 6.73 0.26 8.50
CA ARG A 37 6.71 -0.42 9.81
C ARG A 37 5.30 -0.92 10.14
N HIS A 38 4.27 -0.13 9.88
CA HIS A 38 2.89 -0.55 10.11
C HIS A 38 2.52 -1.77 9.25
N TYR A 39 2.87 -1.77 7.96
CA TYR A 39 2.65 -2.91 7.08
C TYR A 39 3.44 -4.14 7.51
N TYR A 40 4.67 -3.97 7.99
CA TYR A 40 5.47 -5.08 8.52
C TYR A 40 4.83 -5.73 9.75
N LEU A 41 4.36 -4.91 10.71
CA LEU A 41 3.68 -5.40 11.91
C LEU A 41 2.33 -6.07 11.60
N HIS A 42 1.70 -5.70 10.50
CA HIS A 42 0.38 -6.19 10.07
C HIS A 42 0.44 -6.95 8.74
N VAL A 43 1.53 -7.69 8.49
CA VAL A 43 1.81 -8.33 7.20
C VAL A 43 0.70 -9.26 6.72
N ASP A 44 0.09 -10.01 7.63
CA ASP A 44 -1.03 -10.91 7.30
C ASP A 44 -2.26 -10.14 6.84
N ALA A 45 -2.57 -9.02 7.51
CA ALA A 45 -3.68 -8.15 7.12
C ALA A 45 -3.38 -7.46 5.79
N TYR A 46 -2.12 -7.07 5.55
CA TYR A 46 -1.68 -6.46 4.31
C TYR A 46 -1.97 -7.34 3.10
N TYR A 47 -1.47 -8.59 3.11
CA TYR A 47 -1.71 -9.51 2.00
C TYR A 47 -3.17 -9.93 1.89
N ARG A 48 -3.86 -10.13 3.02
CA ARG A 48 -5.30 -10.43 3.02
C ARG A 48 -6.11 -9.32 2.38
N ASN A 49 -5.84 -8.06 2.73
CA ASN A 49 -6.55 -6.91 2.20
C ASN A 49 -6.20 -6.68 0.73
N LEU A 50 -4.94 -6.85 0.34
CA LEU A 50 -4.52 -6.75 -1.06
C LEU A 50 -5.20 -7.81 -1.94
N ASN A 51 -5.26 -9.06 -1.46
CA ASN A 51 -5.88 -10.17 -2.19
C ASN A 51 -7.40 -10.00 -2.37
N ARG A 52 -8.07 -9.17 -1.56
CA ARG A 52 -9.51 -8.88 -1.73
C ARG A 52 -9.81 -8.17 -3.05
N LEU A 53 -8.87 -7.40 -3.59
CA LEU A 53 -9.03 -6.76 -4.88
C LEU A 53 -8.98 -7.79 -6.02
N GLY A 54 -8.33 -8.93 -5.82
CA GLY A 54 -8.09 -9.94 -6.85
C GLY A 54 -6.61 -10.12 -7.16
N ILE A 55 -6.28 -11.21 -7.85
CA ILE A 55 -4.90 -11.60 -8.13
C ILE A 55 -4.49 -11.13 -9.53
N PHE A 56 -5.42 -11.16 -10.49
CA PHE A 56 -5.18 -10.76 -11.87
C PHE A 56 -5.57 -9.31 -12.10
N TYR A 57 -4.74 -8.57 -12.81
CA TYR A 57 -4.89 -7.13 -13.02
C TYR A 57 -6.22 -6.78 -13.71
N GLU A 58 -6.60 -7.56 -14.72
CA GLU A 58 -7.81 -7.37 -15.53
C GLU A 58 -9.09 -7.66 -14.74
N GLN A 59 -8.97 -8.34 -13.61
CA GLN A 59 -10.09 -8.79 -12.76
C GLN A 59 -10.13 -8.05 -11.42
N LEU A 60 -9.36 -6.96 -11.28
CA LEU A 60 -9.33 -6.21 -10.04
C LEU A 60 -10.68 -5.56 -9.75
N ASP A 61 -11.19 -5.83 -8.56
CA ASP A 61 -12.41 -5.25 -8.02
C ASP A 61 -12.05 -4.13 -7.04
N PHE A 62 -11.97 -2.91 -7.56
CA PHE A 62 -11.66 -1.73 -6.77
C PHE A 62 -12.73 -1.39 -5.72
N THR A 63 -13.95 -1.93 -5.83
CA THR A 63 -14.97 -1.74 -4.78
C THR A 63 -14.56 -2.40 -3.46
N LYS A 64 -13.59 -3.33 -3.50
CA LYS A 64 -13.01 -4.01 -2.33
C LYS A 64 -11.68 -3.41 -1.86
N ALA A 65 -11.26 -2.27 -2.41
CA ALA A 65 -9.96 -1.67 -2.11
C ALA A 65 -9.89 -0.98 -0.73
N GLU A 66 -11.03 -0.56 -0.19
CA GLU A 66 -11.11 0.22 1.06
C GLU A 66 -10.28 -0.38 2.22
N PRO A 67 -10.36 -1.68 2.56
CA PRO A 67 -9.58 -2.25 3.66
C PRO A 67 -8.08 -2.12 3.47
N PHE A 68 -7.60 -2.18 2.22
CA PHE A 68 -6.19 -2.02 1.89
C PHE A 68 -5.77 -0.55 2.00
N LEU A 69 -6.54 0.36 1.42
CA LEU A 69 -6.29 1.81 1.47
C LEU A 69 -6.28 2.34 2.90
N MET A 70 -7.15 1.81 3.77
CA MET A 70 -7.24 2.20 5.17
C MET A 70 -6.06 1.76 6.03
N MET A 71 -5.16 0.89 5.54
CA MET A 71 -3.95 0.53 6.30
C MET A 71 -2.93 1.67 6.35
N LEU A 72 -2.92 2.56 5.36
CA LEU A 72 -2.03 3.70 5.32
C LEU A 72 -2.33 4.76 6.41
N PRO A 73 -3.57 5.28 6.54
CA PRO A 73 -3.89 6.23 7.62
C PRO A 73 -3.74 5.59 9.00
N LYS A 74 -3.99 4.28 9.15
CA LYS A 74 -3.74 3.54 10.41
C LYS A 74 -2.28 3.52 10.84
N ALA A 75 -1.34 3.83 9.96
CA ALA A 75 0.06 4.01 10.34
C ALA A 75 0.27 5.23 11.25
N LEU A 76 -0.69 6.17 11.29
CA LEU A 76 -0.69 7.35 12.15
C LEU A 76 -1.24 7.07 13.55
N ASP A 77 -1.99 5.99 13.75
CA ASP A 77 -2.67 5.66 15.02
C ASP A 77 -1.72 5.12 16.11
N ASN A 78 -0.40 5.33 15.95
CA ASN A 78 0.63 4.86 16.89
C ASN A 78 1.00 5.92 17.93
#